data_AF-A0A5C5W133-F1
#
_entry.id   AF-A0A5C5W133-F1
#
_cell.length_a   1.000
_cell.length_b   1.000
_cell.length_c   1.000
_cell.angle_alpha   90.00
_cell.angle_beta   90.00
_cell.angle_gamma   90.00
#
_symmetry.space_group_name_H-M   'P 1'
#
loop_
_entity.id
_entity.type
_entity.pdbx_description
1 polymer ?
#
loop_
_entity_poly.entity_id
_entity_poly.type
_entity_poly.pdbx_seq_one_letter_code
_entity_poly.pdbx_strand_id
1 'polypeptide(L)'
;MTTNPSTTNSSNQPVSEVRDGAIKIAIFRNEPKQEGDRPRYSGKLTRSYRDASGDWHDTEYLSGTEFLRAARLMEKAYDAEIEQRAADKDAGPEPSV
;
A
#
# COMPACT_ATOMS: atom_id res chain seq x y z
N MET A 1 33.24 -18.75 11.59
CA MET A 1 32.56 -17.89 10.61
C MET A 1 31.09 -18.20 10.68
N THR A 2 30.30 -17.33 11.30
CA THR A 2 28.88 -17.55 11.59
C THR A 2 28.06 -17.17 10.37
N THR A 3 27.24 -18.09 9.86
CA THR A 3 26.33 -17.87 8.73
C THR A 3 25.08 -17.14 9.22
N ASN A 4 24.86 -15.91 8.73
CA ASN A 4 23.58 -15.20 8.91
C ASN A 4 22.52 -15.84 8.00
N PRO A 5 21.35 -16.24 8.51
CA PRO A 5 20.24 -16.62 7.67
C PRO A 5 19.64 -15.36 7.03
N SER A 6 19.69 -15.29 5.70
CA SER A 6 18.94 -14.33 4.90
C SER A 6 17.45 -14.63 5.04
N THR A 7 16.76 -13.90 5.92
CA THR A 7 15.31 -13.89 5.98
C THR A 7 14.78 -13.36 4.66
N THR A 8 14.11 -14.21 3.90
CA THR A 8 13.43 -13.89 2.64
C THR A 8 12.39 -12.79 2.93
N ASN A 9 12.72 -11.53 2.65
CA ASN A 9 11.74 -10.45 2.62
C ASN A 9 10.75 -10.79 1.49
N SER A 10 9.56 -11.28 1.82
CA SER A 10 8.44 -11.16 0.90
C SER A 10 8.28 -9.66 0.65
N SER A 11 8.52 -9.22 -0.59
CA SER A 11 8.30 -7.82 -0.93
C SER A 11 6.84 -7.54 -0.62
N ASN A 12 6.56 -6.70 0.38
CA ASN A 12 5.21 -6.31 0.74
C ASN A 12 4.67 -5.49 -0.44
N GLN A 13 4.12 -6.16 -1.45
CA GLN A 13 3.59 -5.54 -2.65
C GLN A 13 2.21 -4.95 -2.31
N PRO A 14 1.85 -3.82 -2.94
CA PRO A 14 0.52 -3.30 -2.77
C PRO A 14 -0.51 -4.25 -3.37
N VAL A 15 -1.59 -4.50 -2.63
CA VAL A 15 -2.77 -5.24 -3.11
C VAL A 15 -3.64 -4.41 -4.04
N SER A 16 -3.50 -3.09 -3.99
CA SER A 16 -4.17 -2.15 -4.89
C SER A 16 -3.41 -0.83 -4.95
N GLU A 17 -3.49 -0.13 -6.07
CA GLU A 17 -3.00 1.23 -6.23
C GLU A 17 -4.05 2.10 -6.91
N VAL A 18 -4.27 3.30 -6.37
CA VAL A 18 -5.05 4.35 -7.04
C VAL A 18 -4.12 5.51 -7.38
N ARG A 19 -4.27 6.08 -8.58
CA ARG A 19 -3.36 7.14 -9.09
C ARG A 19 -4.11 8.32 -9.71
N ASP A 20 -3.54 9.50 -9.53
CA ASP A 20 -3.87 10.74 -10.25
C ASP A 20 -2.57 11.43 -10.68
N GLY A 21 -2.18 11.19 -11.94
CA GLY A 21 -0.91 11.65 -12.51
C GLY A 21 0.30 11.18 -11.69
N ALA A 22 1.03 12.15 -11.15
CA ALA A 22 2.23 11.91 -10.34
C ALA A 22 1.92 11.39 -8.92
N ILE A 23 0.69 11.52 -8.42
CA ILE A 23 0.31 11.13 -7.07
C ILE A 23 -0.30 9.72 -7.10
N LYS A 24 0.14 8.83 -6.22
CA LYS A 24 -0.45 7.50 -6.00
C LYS A 24 -0.72 7.25 -4.52
N ILE A 25 -1.72 6.43 -4.22
CA ILE A 25 -1.85 5.74 -2.94
C ILE A 25 -1.75 4.24 -3.20
N ALA A 26 -0.74 3.62 -2.61
CA ALA A 26 -0.55 2.18 -2.61
C ALA A 26 -1.16 1.59 -1.33
N ILE A 27 -2.03 0.59 -1.46
CA ILE A 27 -2.71 -0.09 -0.36
C ILE A 27 -2.00 -1.42 -0.12
N PHE A 28 -1.60 -1.68 1.11
CA PHE A 28 -0.92 -2.91 1.53
C PHE A 28 -1.83 -3.70 2.46
N ARG A 29 -1.87 -5.01 2.27
CA ARG A 29 -2.50 -5.98 3.17
C ARG A 29 -1.43 -6.59 4.06
N ASN A 30 -1.57 -6.46 5.36
CA ASN A 30 -0.66 -7.03 6.34
C ASN A 30 -1.31 -8.25 6.97
N GLU A 31 -0.62 -9.38 6.90
CA GLU A 31 -1.07 -10.63 7.50
C GLU A 31 -1.27 -10.47 9.02
N PRO A 32 -2.30 -11.14 9.58
CA PRO A 32 -2.50 -11.17 11.02
C PRO A 32 -1.30 -11.82 11.73
N LYS A 33 -0.97 -11.32 12.92
CA LYS A 33 0.13 -11.88 13.75
C LYS A 33 -0.32 -13.03 14.64
N GLN A 34 -1.63 -13.20 14.81
CA GLN A 34 -2.24 -14.22 15.64
C GLN A 34 -3.35 -14.91 14.85
N GLU A 35 -3.53 -16.20 15.09
CA GLU A 35 -4.60 -16.96 14.46
C GLU A 35 -5.97 -16.45 14.92
N GLY A 36 -6.87 -16.22 13.96
CA GLY A 36 -8.19 -15.62 14.20
C GLY A 36 -8.23 -14.09 14.11
N ASP A 37 -7.10 -13.40 14.03
CA ASP A 37 -7.07 -11.96 13.75
C ASP A 37 -7.42 -11.66 12.28
N ARG A 38 -8.05 -10.51 12.05
CA ARG A 38 -8.29 -10.02 10.69
C ARG A 38 -7.05 -9.33 10.11
N PRO A 39 -6.83 -9.43 8.79
CA PRO A 39 -5.78 -8.68 8.10
C PRO A 39 -5.98 -7.18 8.29
N ARG A 40 -4.85 -6.46 8.35
CA ARG A 40 -4.83 -5.00 8.50
C ARG A 40 -4.37 -4.34 7.21
N TYR A 41 -5.02 -3.25 6.84
CA TYR A 41 -4.65 -2.50 5.66
C TYR A 41 -3.95 -1.20 6.02
N SER A 42 -3.09 -0.74 5.14
CA SER A 42 -2.37 0.52 5.26
C SER A 42 -2.19 1.16 3.89
N GLY A 43 -2.38 2.47 3.79
CA GLY A 43 -2.14 3.25 2.57
C GLY A 43 -0.83 4.03 2.63
N LYS A 44 -0.11 4.11 1.51
CA LYS A 44 1.07 4.98 1.32
C LYS A 44 0.82 5.98 0.20
N LEU A 45 0.63 7.25 0.56
CA LEU A 45 0.56 8.37 -0.38
C LEU A 45 1.96 8.78 -0.82
N THR A 46 2.19 8.82 -2.13
CA THR A 46 3.47 9.24 -2.71
C THR A 46 3.26 10.06 -3.96
N ARG A 47 4.20 10.96 -4.23
CA ARG A 47 4.27 11.79 -5.44
C ARG A 47 5.58 11.48 -6.16
N SER A 48 5.51 11.12 -7.44
CA SER A 48 6.67 10.92 -8.29
C SER A 48 7.12 12.21 -8.97
N TYR A 49 8.41 12.50 -9.02
CA TYR A 49 8.97 13.64 -9.75
C TYR A 49 10.29 13.27 -10.44
N ARG A 50 10.73 14.05 -11.41
CA ARG A 50 12.08 13.96 -11.98
C ARG A 50 12.99 15.02 -11.38
N ASP A 51 14.20 14.64 -11.04
CA ASP A 51 15.23 15.59 -10.63
C ASP A 51 15.92 16.27 -11.83
N ALA A 52 16.95 17.07 -11.54
CA ALA A 52 17.72 17.76 -12.57
C ALA A 52 18.55 16.83 -13.47
N SER A 53 18.87 15.62 -12.99
CA SER A 53 19.57 14.58 -13.75
C SER A 53 18.60 13.79 -14.65
N GLY A 54 17.29 13.98 -14.46
CA GLY A 54 16.23 13.28 -15.19
C GLY A 54 15.78 11.98 -14.52
N ASP A 55 16.31 11.65 -13.34
CA ASP A 55 15.99 10.44 -12.60
C ASP A 55 14.66 10.58 -11.87
N TRP A 56 13.88 9.50 -11.85
CA TRP A 56 12.60 9.46 -11.14
C TRP A 56 12.79 9.20 -9.65
N HIS A 57 12.08 9.97 -8.83
CA HIS A 57 12.05 9.85 -7.38
C HIS A 57 10.62 9.91 -6.87
N ASP A 58 10.38 9.27 -5.72
CA ASP A 58 9.13 9.38 -4.97
C ASP A 58 9.33 10.29 -3.75
N THR A 59 8.31 11.06 -3.38
CA THR A 59 8.31 11.91 -2.18
C THR A 59 6.93 11.91 -1.51
N GLU A 60 6.89 12.24 -0.22
CA GLU A 60 5.66 12.44 0.57
C GLU A 60 5.24 13.93 0.60
N TYR A 61 6.08 14.82 0.06
CA TYR A 61 5.77 16.24 -0.01
C TYR A 61 4.86 16.56 -1.20
N LEU A 62 3.77 17.26 -0.91
CA LEU A 62 2.80 17.72 -1.88
C LEU A 62 2.88 19.25 -2.03
N SER A 63 2.66 19.73 -3.24
CA SER A 63 2.45 21.15 -3.52
C SER A 63 1.01 21.57 -3.21
N GLY A 64 0.76 22.88 -3.08
CA GLY A 64 -0.59 23.40 -2.82
C GLY A 64 -1.63 22.98 -3.86
N THR A 65 -1.22 22.79 -5.12
CA THR A 65 -2.10 22.34 -6.22
C THR A 65 -2.44 20.85 -6.14
N GLU A 66 -1.81 20.10 -5.24
CA GLU A 66 -1.93 18.64 -5.13
C GLU A 66 -2.79 18.22 -3.95
N PHE A 67 -3.04 19.11 -2.98
CA PHE A 67 -3.81 18.77 -1.78
C PHE A 67 -5.21 18.23 -2.08
N LEU A 68 -6.00 18.91 -2.95
CA LEU A 68 -7.35 18.44 -3.27
C LEU A 68 -7.35 17.16 -4.12
N ARG A 69 -6.33 16.98 -4.97
CA ARG A 69 -6.16 15.73 -5.73
C ARG A 69 -5.81 14.57 -4.80
N ALA A 70 -4.89 14.79 -3.86
CA ALA A 70 -4.55 13.81 -2.82
C ALA A 70 -5.75 13.47 -1.94
N ALA A 71 -6.56 14.46 -1.54
CA ALA A 71 -7.79 14.22 -0.78
C ALA A 71 -8.76 13.30 -1.54
N ARG A 72 -9.05 13.61 -2.81
CA ARG A 72 -9.90 12.76 -3.65
C ARG A 72 -9.29 11.37 -3.88
N LEU A 73 -7.96 11.28 -3.92
CA LEU A 73 -7.28 10.00 -4.06
C LEU A 73 -7.38 9.17 -2.78
N MET A 74 -7.34 9.80 -1.60
CA MET A 74 -7.57 9.15 -0.31
C MET A 74 -8.99 8.60 -0.20
N GLU A 75 -10.01 9.32 -0.68
CA GLU A 75 -11.39 8.83 -0.76
C GLU A 75 -11.48 7.57 -1.64
N LYS A 76 -10.90 7.60 -2.84
CA LYS A 76 -10.85 6.42 -3.72
C LYS A 76 -10.10 5.23 -3.10
N ALA A 77 -9.03 5.50 -2.37
CA ALA A 77 -8.26 4.47 -1.69
C ALA A 77 -9.06 3.82 -0.56
N TYR A 78 -9.87 4.61 0.16
CA TYR A 78 -10.78 4.10 1.17
C TYR A 78 -11.83 3.16 0.56
N ASP A 79 -12.45 3.53 -0.55
CA ASP A 79 -13.41 2.67 -1.26
C ASP A 79 -12.75 1.37 -1.71
N ALA A 80 -11.56 1.45 -2.31
CA ALA A 80 -10.80 0.28 -2.72
C ALA A 80 -10.41 -0.62 -1.53
N GLU A 81 -10.06 -0.04 -0.37
CA GLU A 81 -9.76 -0.82 0.84
C GLU A 81 -11.01 -1.58 1.35
N ILE A 82 -12.20 -0.96 1.29
CA ILE A 82 -13.45 -1.65 1.66
C ILE A 82 -13.68 -2.88 0.77
N GLU A 83 -13.47 -2.74 -0.54
CA GLU A 83 -13.61 -3.86 -1.48
C GLU A 83 -12.64 -4.99 -1.15
N GLN A 84 -11.38 -4.67 -0.82
CA GLN A 84 -10.40 -5.67 -0.38
C GLN A 84 -10.83 -6.37 0.91
N ARG A 85 -11.34 -5.63 1.90
CA ARG A 85 -11.86 -6.20 3.15
C ARG A 85 -13.07 -7.11 2.92
N ALA A 86 -13.92 -6.77 1.97
CA ALA A 86 -15.07 -7.60 1.61
C ALA A 86 -14.61 -8.93 1.00
N ALA A 87 -13.67 -8.87 0.04
CA ALA A 87 -13.08 -10.05 -0.57
C ALA A 87 -12.41 -10.98 0.47
N ASP A 88 -11.66 -10.41 1.41
CA ASP A 88 -11.04 -11.16 2.50
C ASP A 88 -12.05 -11.81 3.45
N LYS A 89 -13.19 -11.16 3.70
CA LYS A 89 -14.25 -11.73 4.54
C LYS A 89 -14.90 -12.93 3.85
N ASP A 90 -15.12 -12.85 2.54
CA ASP A 90 -15.75 -13.90 1.75
C ASP A 90 -14.82 -15.11 1.53
N ALA A 91 -13.50 -14.90 1.58
CA ALA A 91 -12.50 -15.98 1.53
C ALA A 91 -12.50 -16.89 2.78
N GLY A 92 -13.03 -16.41 3.92
CA GLY A 92 -13.03 -17.13 5.20
C GLY A 92 -11.61 -17.29 5.80
N PRO A 93 -11.47 -17.65 7.08
CA PRO A 93 -10.17 -18.05 7.61
C PRO A 93 -9.72 -19.31 6.88
N GLU A 94 -8.52 -19.31 6.28
CA GLU A 94 -7.95 -20.52 5.71
C GLU A 94 -7.98 -21.64 6.78
N PRO A 95 -8.42 -22.86 6.43
CA PRO A 95 -8.41 -23.95 7.39
C PRO A 95 -6.97 -24.21 7.84
N SER A 96 -6.73 -24.04 9.14
CA SER A 96 -5.47 -24.41 9.79
C SER A 96 -5.17 -25.88 9.49
N VAL A 97 -4.07 -26.14 8.77
CA VAL A 97 -3.53 -27.50 8.51
C VAL A 97 -2.66 -27.98 9.66
#